data_AF-A0A377W1H9-F1
#
_entry.id   AF-A0A377W1H9-F1
#
_cell.length_a   1.000
_cell.length_b   1.000
_cell.length_c   1.000
_cell.angle_alpha   90.00
_cell.angle_beta   90.00
_cell.angle_gamma   90.00
#
_symmetry.space_group_name_H-M   'P 1'
#
loop_
_entity.id
_entity.type
_entity.pdbx_description
1 polymer ?
#
loop_
_entity_poly.entity_id
_entity_poly.type
_entity_poly.pdbx_seq_one_letter_code
_entity_poly.pdbx_strand_id
1 'polypeptide(L)'
;MALAGLAALTSLGALLFLAWSLRDIRATPDAIPAWPLGGVIGCVVLTFVLRLQAFNTSHYAAFHLENSLRSRLARKALQLPPGVLQQMGSGSVAKVMLDDVKSLHIFVADSTPLYARAIIMPLATIVILFWLDWRLAIATLGVLAFGSVVLVLARQRSEDMAQRYHKAREQVSAAVIEFRAGHARGENV
;
A
#
# COMPACT_ATOMS: atom_id res chain seq x y z
N MET A 1 -12.58 1.50 3.99
CA MET A 1 -12.74 2.39 2.82
C MET A 1 -13.28 3.76 3.22
N ALA A 2 -14.53 3.86 3.72
CA ALA A 2 -15.14 5.15 4.09
C ALA A 2 -14.33 5.97 5.11
N LEU A 3 -13.83 5.33 6.19
CA LEU A 3 -13.00 6.00 7.21
C LEU A 3 -11.71 6.61 6.64
N ALA A 4 -11.03 5.88 5.75
CA ALA A 4 -9.81 6.36 5.10
C ALA A 4 -10.10 7.51 4.12
N GLY A 5 -11.25 7.48 3.45
CA GLY A 5 -11.74 8.57 2.61
C GLY A 5 -12.05 9.83 3.40
N LEU A 6 -12.79 9.69 4.50
CA LEU A 6 -13.08 10.80 5.41
C LEU A 6 -11.79 11.39 6.00
N ALA A 7 -10.83 10.56 6.40
CA ALA A 7 -9.52 11.03 6.86
C ALA A 7 -8.76 11.83 5.79
N ALA A 8 -8.87 11.45 4.52
CA ALA A 8 -8.25 12.19 3.42
C ALA A 8 -8.92 13.56 3.23
N LEU A 9 -10.25 13.62 3.31
CA LEU A 9 -11.04 14.85 3.23
C LEU A 9 -10.73 15.80 4.41
N THR A 10 -10.67 15.29 5.64
CA THR A 10 -10.32 16.10 6.82
C THR A 10 -8.88 16.62 6.74
N SER A 11 -7.96 15.84 6.14
CA SER A 11 -6.59 16.27 5.90
C SER A 11 -6.52 17.43 4.90
N LEU A 12 -7.38 17.43 3.89
CA LEU A 12 -7.49 18.55 2.94
C LEU A 12 -8.14 19.77 3.60
N GLY A 13 -9.12 19.56 4.47
CA GLY A 13 -9.67 20.61 5.34
C GLY A 13 -8.59 21.29 6.18
N ALA A 14 -7.67 20.52 6.79
CA ALA A 14 -6.55 21.07 7.55
C ALA A 14 -5.65 21.98 6.69
N LEU A 15 -5.37 21.59 5.44
CA LEU A 15 -4.59 22.38 4.50
C LEU A 15 -5.31 23.68 4.09
N LEU A 16 -6.63 23.62 3.91
CA LEU A 16 -7.45 24.81 3.64
C LEU A 16 -7.47 25.77 4.84
N PHE A 17 -7.65 25.26 6.06
CA PHE A 17 -7.56 26.07 7.27
C PHE A 17 -6.16 26.69 7.46
N LEU A 18 -5.11 25.98 7.09
CA LEU A 18 -3.75 26.50 7.10
C LEU A 18 -3.58 27.64 6.09
N ALA A 19 -4.10 27.48 4.86
CA ALA A 19 -4.09 28.52 3.84
C ALA A 19 -4.88 29.77 4.31
N TRP A 20 -5.99 29.56 5.01
CA TRP A 20 -6.78 30.63 5.62
C TRP A 20 -6.01 31.35 6.74
N SER A 21 -5.35 30.61 7.63
CA SER A 21 -4.49 31.17 8.67
C SER A 21 -3.36 32.02 8.08
N LEU A 22 -2.74 31.57 6.98
CA LEU A 22 -1.72 32.34 6.26
C LEU A 22 -2.28 33.63 5.67
N ARG A 23 -3.50 33.58 5.12
CA ARG A 23 -4.18 34.76 4.58
C ARG A 23 -4.45 35.80 5.67
N ASP A 24 -4.89 35.37 6.85
CA ASP A 24 -5.17 36.25 7.98
C ASP A 24 -3.89 36.88 8.54
N ILE A 25 -2.80 36.12 8.70
CA ILE A 25 -1.49 36.65 9.12
C ILE A 25 -0.98 37.68 8.11
N ARG A 26 -1.16 37.44 6.82
CA ARG A 26 -0.74 38.37 5.77
C ARG A 26 -1.55 39.67 5.78
N ALA A 27 -2.83 39.60 6.18
CA ALA A 27 -3.71 40.76 6.27
C ALA A 27 -3.47 41.58 7.56
N THR A 28 -3.21 40.91 8.68
CA THR A 28 -2.94 41.51 9.99
C THR A 28 -1.75 40.80 10.66
N PRO A 29 -0.51 41.28 10.46
CA PRO A 29 0.70 40.60 10.96
C PRO A 29 0.85 40.62 12.48
N ASP A 30 0.13 41.51 13.17
CA ASP A 30 0.28 41.75 14.61
C ASP A 30 -0.63 40.85 15.47
N ALA A 31 -1.58 40.17 14.83
CA ALA A 31 -2.57 39.32 15.49
C ALA A 31 -2.35 37.85 15.15
N ILE A 32 -2.22 37.01 16.18
CA ILE A 32 -2.18 35.54 16.00
C ILE A 32 -3.60 35.08 15.68
N PRO A 33 -3.85 34.45 14.51
CA PRO A 33 -5.18 33.98 14.17
C PRO A 33 -5.47 32.66 14.91
N ALA A 34 -5.87 32.78 16.17
CA ALA A 34 -6.10 31.64 17.06
C ALA A 34 -7.22 30.70 16.58
N TRP A 35 -8.26 31.25 15.95
CA TRP A 35 -9.40 30.47 15.45
C TRP A 35 -9.04 29.50 14.32
N PRO A 36 -8.44 29.93 13.18
CA PRO A 36 -8.04 28.99 12.14
C PRO A 36 -6.92 28.05 12.60
N LEU A 37 -6.02 28.48 13.49
CA LEU A 37 -5.02 27.57 14.09
C LEU A 37 -5.67 26.43 14.89
N GLY A 38 -6.69 26.74 15.69
CA GLY A 38 -7.49 25.73 16.39
C GLY A 38 -8.17 24.76 15.42
N GLY A 39 -8.69 25.28 14.30
CA GLY A 39 -9.26 24.47 13.21
C GLY A 39 -8.24 23.53 12.56
N VAL A 40 -7.01 24.00 12.33
CA VAL A 40 -5.90 23.16 11.81
C VAL A 40 -5.60 22.03 12.78
N ILE A 41 -5.38 22.32 14.06
CA ILE A 41 -5.07 21.32 15.08
C ILE A 41 -6.20 20.30 15.18
N GLY A 42 -7.45 20.75 15.24
CA GLY A 42 -8.63 19.89 15.30
C GLY A 42 -8.72 18.96 14.08
N CYS A 43 -8.54 19.48 12.87
CA CYS A 43 -8.56 18.66 11.65
C CYS A 43 -7.40 17.67 11.58
N VAL A 44 -6.21 18.03 12.06
CA VAL A 44 -5.04 17.14 12.12
C VAL A 44 -5.28 15.99 13.09
N VAL A 45 -5.76 16.30 14.31
CA VAL A 45 -6.08 15.29 15.33
C VAL A 45 -7.19 14.37 14.81
N LEU A 46 -8.24 14.93 14.23
CA LEU A 46 -9.33 14.15 13.65
C LEU A 46 -8.84 13.22 12.53
N THR A 47 -8.02 13.75 11.61
CA THR A 47 -7.38 12.96 10.54
C THR A 47 -6.56 11.81 11.10
N PHE A 48 -5.79 12.05 12.16
CA PHE A 48 -4.98 11.04 12.82
C PHE A 48 -5.86 9.92 13.41
N VAL A 49 -6.92 10.28 14.14
CA VAL A 49 -7.85 9.31 14.76
C VAL A 49 -8.57 8.48 13.69
N LEU A 50 -9.11 9.10 12.64
CA LEU A 50 -9.79 8.35 11.57
C LEU A 50 -8.83 7.41 10.84
N ARG A 51 -7.57 7.84 10.62
CA ARG A 51 -6.56 6.99 9.98
C ARG A 51 -6.23 5.79 10.87
N LEU A 52 -6.03 6.00 12.16
CA LEU A 52 -5.77 4.93 13.11
C LEU A 52 -6.93 3.91 13.12
N GLN A 53 -8.17 4.38 13.17
CA GLN A 53 -9.34 3.52 13.11
C GLN A 53 -9.45 2.76 11.78
N ALA A 54 -9.13 3.40 10.66
CA ALA A 54 -9.11 2.75 9.35
C ALA A 54 -8.08 1.60 9.28
N PHE A 55 -6.88 1.82 9.82
CA PHE A 55 -5.83 0.79 9.89
C PHE A 55 -6.22 -0.35 10.83
N ASN A 56 -6.72 -0.03 12.04
CA ASN A 56 -7.18 -1.05 12.99
C ASN A 56 -8.26 -1.94 12.37
N THR A 57 -9.28 -1.34 11.75
CA THR A 57 -10.35 -2.09 11.08
C THR A 57 -9.80 -3.01 9.98
N SER A 58 -8.82 -2.51 9.22
CA SER A 58 -8.16 -3.30 8.16
C SER A 58 -7.39 -4.49 8.72
N HIS A 59 -6.64 -4.30 9.81
CA HIS A 59 -5.94 -5.39 10.49
C HIS A 59 -6.90 -6.43 11.06
N TYR A 60 -7.98 -6.02 11.72
CA TYR A 60 -8.98 -6.97 12.22
C TYR A 60 -9.61 -7.79 11.10
N ALA A 61 -9.93 -7.15 9.97
CA ALA A 61 -10.43 -7.85 8.80
C ALA A 61 -9.39 -8.82 8.21
N ALA A 62 -8.12 -8.42 8.16
CA ALA A 62 -7.02 -9.26 7.69
C ALA A 62 -6.78 -10.48 8.60
N PHE A 63 -6.84 -10.32 9.94
CA PHE A 63 -6.76 -11.44 10.88
C PHE A 63 -7.92 -12.43 10.72
N HIS A 64 -9.14 -11.91 10.53
CA HIS A 64 -10.30 -12.77 10.29
C HIS A 64 -10.16 -13.55 8.98
N LEU A 65 -9.68 -12.90 7.92
CA LEU A 65 -9.39 -13.52 6.63
C LEU A 65 -8.32 -14.61 6.76
N GLU A 66 -7.20 -14.32 7.43
CA GLU A 66 -6.12 -15.26 7.69
C GLU A 66 -6.62 -16.53 8.41
N ASN A 67 -7.39 -16.36 9.48
CA ASN A 67 -7.90 -17.49 10.25
C ASN A 67 -8.90 -18.34 9.43
N SER A 68 -9.78 -17.68 8.67
CA SER A 68 -10.72 -18.34 7.77
C SER A 68 -10.01 -19.13 6.67
N LEU A 69 -8.97 -18.55 6.06
CA LEU A 69 -8.18 -19.22 5.02
C LEU A 69 -7.42 -20.42 5.57
N ARG A 70 -6.71 -20.28 6.70
CA ARG A 70 -6.02 -21.43 7.33
C ARG A 70 -7.00 -22.55 7.69
N SER A 71 -8.17 -22.23 8.24
CA SER A 71 -9.20 -23.23 8.55
C SER A 71 -9.75 -23.92 7.30
N ARG A 72 -9.96 -23.20 6.20
CA ARG A 72 -10.40 -23.78 4.92
C ARG A 72 -9.32 -24.65 4.29
N LEU A 73 -8.07 -24.20 4.29
CA LEU A 73 -6.92 -24.97 3.80
C LEU A 73 -6.73 -26.25 4.61
N ALA A 74 -6.83 -26.19 5.94
CA ALA A 74 -6.72 -27.35 6.81
C ALA A 74 -7.82 -28.38 6.52
N ARG A 75 -9.09 -27.94 6.43
CA ARG A 75 -10.20 -28.82 6.06
C ARG A 75 -10.03 -29.43 4.68
N LYS A 76 -9.54 -28.66 3.71
CA LYS A 76 -9.31 -29.17 2.36
C LYS A 76 -8.17 -30.19 2.33
N ALA A 77 -7.09 -29.96 3.08
CA ALA A 77 -5.98 -30.90 3.21
C ALA A 77 -6.43 -32.25 3.80
N LEU A 78 -7.34 -32.24 4.78
CA LEU A 78 -7.92 -33.46 5.36
C LEU A 78 -8.81 -34.25 4.39
N GLN A 79 -9.37 -33.61 3.37
CA GLN A 79 -10.25 -34.24 2.38
C GLN A 79 -9.50 -34.76 1.14
N LEU A 80 -8.20 -34.48 1.02
CA LEU A 80 -7.41 -34.88 -0.14
C LEU A 80 -6.88 -36.32 0.03
N PRO A 81 -6.83 -37.12 -1.05
CA PRO A 81 -6.19 -38.42 -1.02
C PRO A 81 -4.73 -38.30 -0.55
N PRO A 82 -4.24 -39.20 0.34
CA PRO A 82 -2.87 -39.14 0.87
C PRO A 82 -1.80 -39.13 -0.22
N GLY A 83 -2.04 -39.81 -1.35
CA GLY A 83 -1.13 -39.82 -2.49
C GLY A 83 -0.95 -38.46 -3.15
N VAL A 84 -1.99 -37.63 -3.23
CA VAL A 84 -1.91 -36.25 -3.75
C VAL A 84 -1.18 -35.35 -2.75
N LEU A 85 -1.46 -35.52 -1.46
CA LEU A 85 -0.82 -34.74 -0.40
C LEU A 85 0.69 -35.06 -0.28
N GLN A 86 1.06 -36.33 -0.48
CA GLN A 86 2.46 -36.75 -0.58
C GLN A 86 3.15 -36.21 -1.84
N GLN A 87 2.47 -36.20 -2.98
CA GLN A 87 3.01 -35.62 -4.22
C GLN A 87 3.24 -34.11 -4.12
N MET A 88 2.36 -33.37 -3.43
CA MET A 88 2.55 -31.93 -3.17
C MET A 88 3.73 -31.65 -2.23
N GLY A 89 4.06 -32.60 -1.35
CA GLY A 89 5.11 -32.48 -0.35
C GLY A 89 4.67 -31.65 0.87
N SER A 90 4.92 -32.17 2.07
CA SER A 90 4.54 -31.53 3.34
C SER A 90 5.10 -30.11 3.48
N GLY A 91 6.30 -29.84 2.96
CA GLY A 91 6.91 -28.52 2.95
C GLY A 91 6.16 -27.50 2.10
N SER A 92 5.65 -27.90 0.94
CA SER A 92 4.89 -27.00 0.06
C SER A 92 3.53 -26.64 0.69
N VAL A 93 2.85 -27.63 1.27
CA VAL A 93 1.58 -27.41 1.99
C VAL A 93 1.79 -26.49 3.19
N ALA A 94 2.83 -26.72 3.99
CA ALA A 94 3.17 -25.85 5.12
C ALA A 94 3.50 -24.42 4.67
N LYS A 95 4.25 -24.28 3.57
CA LYS A 95 4.56 -22.97 2.97
C LYS A 95 3.29 -22.21 2.60
N VAL A 96 2.36 -22.84 1.90
CA VAL A 96 1.09 -22.17 1.51
C VAL A 96 0.29 -21.77 2.76
N MET A 97 0.17 -22.65 3.75
CA MET A 97 -0.62 -22.37 4.96
C MET A 97 -0.02 -21.26 5.84
N LEU A 98 1.30 -21.10 5.82
CA LEU A 98 2.02 -20.13 6.65
C LEU A 98 2.38 -18.88 5.86
N ASP A 99 3.26 -19.01 4.88
CA ASP A 99 3.90 -17.90 4.18
C ASP A 99 2.92 -17.19 3.24
N ASP A 100 2.16 -17.93 2.43
CA ASP A 100 1.24 -17.31 1.46
C ASP A 100 0.06 -16.62 2.18
N VAL A 101 -0.49 -17.25 3.23
CA VAL A 101 -1.53 -16.62 4.04
C VAL A 101 -1.01 -15.38 4.78
N LYS A 102 0.22 -15.42 5.30
CA LYS A 102 0.84 -14.26 5.95
C LYS A 102 1.10 -13.13 4.95
N SER A 103 1.55 -13.46 3.74
CA SER A 103 1.73 -12.49 2.66
C SER A 103 0.40 -11.81 2.32
N LEU A 104 -0.68 -12.59 2.24
CA LEU A 104 -2.02 -12.05 2.02
C LEU A 104 -2.52 -11.17 3.19
N HIS A 105 -2.21 -11.53 4.43
CA HIS A 105 -2.51 -10.68 5.60
C HIS A 105 -1.88 -9.31 5.43
N ILE A 106 -0.57 -9.25 5.19
CA ILE A 106 0.18 -7.99 5.04
C ILE A 106 -0.40 -7.18 3.88
N PHE A 107 -0.67 -7.83 2.75
CA PHE A 107 -1.26 -7.18 1.59
C PHE A 107 -2.62 -6.55 1.93
N VAL A 108 -3.55 -7.30 2.54
CA VAL A 108 -4.89 -6.80 2.84
C VAL A 108 -4.88 -5.76 3.96
N ALA A 109 -4.12 -5.99 5.03
CA ALA A 109 -4.05 -5.10 6.18
C ALA A 109 -3.55 -3.70 5.77
N ASP A 110 -2.44 -3.64 5.04
CA ASP A 110 -1.77 -2.37 4.75
C ASP A 110 -2.26 -1.73 3.44
N SER A 111 -2.50 -2.53 2.41
CA SER A 111 -2.80 -1.96 1.09
C SER A 111 -4.23 -1.40 1.04
N THR A 112 -5.18 -2.00 1.75
CA THR A 112 -6.58 -1.56 1.69
C THR A 112 -6.74 -0.09 2.11
N PRO A 113 -6.26 0.37 3.27
CA PRO A 113 -6.35 1.79 3.66
C PRO A 113 -5.52 2.70 2.74
N LEU A 114 -4.37 2.22 2.27
CA LEU A 114 -3.49 2.99 1.38
C LEU A 114 -4.13 3.21 0.01
N TYR A 115 -4.75 2.20 -0.59
CA TYR A 115 -5.47 2.32 -1.87
C TYR A 115 -6.63 3.30 -1.79
N ALA A 116 -7.44 3.24 -0.71
CA ALA A 116 -8.49 4.23 -0.48
C ALA A 116 -7.94 5.67 -0.51
N ARG A 117 -6.85 5.91 0.23
CA ARG A 117 -6.23 7.23 0.30
C ARG A 117 -5.61 7.64 -1.04
N ALA A 118 -4.93 6.72 -1.71
CA ALA A 118 -4.28 6.97 -3.00
C ALA A 118 -5.27 7.35 -4.10
N ILE A 119 -6.53 6.90 -4.02
CA ILE A 119 -7.58 7.25 -4.97
C ILE A 119 -8.32 8.52 -4.54
N ILE A 120 -8.77 8.58 -3.28
CA ILE A 120 -9.65 9.65 -2.80
C ILE A 120 -8.89 10.97 -2.68
N MET A 121 -7.63 10.94 -2.22
CA MET A 121 -6.88 12.16 -1.96
C MET A 121 -6.57 12.97 -3.24
N PRO A 122 -6.07 12.38 -4.34
CA PRO A 122 -5.90 13.10 -5.60
C PRO A 122 -7.22 13.61 -6.17
N LEU A 123 -8.29 12.80 -6.15
CA LEU A 123 -9.60 13.20 -6.66
C LEU A 123 -10.13 14.43 -5.90
N ALA A 124 -10.13 14.38 -4.57
CA ALA A 124 -10.57 15.49 -3.74
C ALA A 124 -9.67 16.72 -3.90
N THR A 125 -8.35 16.53 -4.04
CA THR A 125 -7.40 17.63 -4.29
C THR A 125 -7.68 18.33 -5.62
N ILE A 126 -7.97 17.58 -6.69
CA ILE A 126 -8.31 18.14 -7.99
C ILE A 126 -9.60 18.97 -7.89
N VAL A 127 -10.65 18.45 -7.26
CA VAL A 127 -11.92 19.18 -7.07
C VAL A 127 -11.70 20.50 -6.32
N ILE A 128 -10.92 20.47 -5.24
CA ILE A 128 -10.59 21.67 -4.45
C ILE A 128 -9.74 22.66 -5.26
N LEU A 129 -8.74 22.18 -6.01
CA LEU A 129 -7.91 23.04 -6.87
C LEU A 129 -8.75 23.74 -7.94
N PHE A 130 -9.66 23.02 -8.60
CA PHE A 130 -10.58 23.61 -9.57
C PHE A 130 -11.52 24.65 -8.94
N TRP A 131 -11.92 24.45 -7.68
CA TRP A 131 -12.74 25.41 -6.94
C TRP A 131 -11.95 26.67 -6.53
N LEU A 132 -10.67 26.55 -6.18
CA LEU A 132 -9.81 27.69 -5.84
C LEU A 132 -9.38 28.49 -7.09
N ASP A 133 -8.78 27.83 -8.06
CA ASP A 133 -8.27 28.45 -9.29
C ASP A 133 -8.14 27.42 -10.41
N TRP A 134 -8.97 27.54 -11.43
CA TRP A 134 -9.01 26.62 -12.57
C TRP A 134 -7.71 26.64 -13.41
N ARG A 135 -7.00 27.77 -13.48
CA ARG A 135 -5.74 27.89 -14.25
C ARG A 135 -4.62 27.12 -13.55
N LEU A 136 -4.56 27.27 -12.22
CA LEU A 136 -3.57 26.59 -11.38
C LEU A 136 -3.87 25.09 -11.31
N ALA A 137 -5.15 24.71 -11.30
CA ALA A 137 -5.57 23.31 -11.38
C ALA A 137 -5.08 22.64 -12.67
N ILE A 138 -5.30 23.26 -13.84
CA ILE A 138 -4.85 22.71 -15.13
C ILE A 138 -3.33 22.59 -15.19
N ALA A 139 -2.60 23.61 -14.73
CA ALA A 139 -1.14 23.57 -14.70
C ALA A 139 -0.61 22.40 -13.85
N THR A 140 -1.17 22.24 -12.65
CA THR A 140 -0.78 21.16 -11.71
C THR A 140 -1.13 19.78 -12.27
N LEU A 141 -2.30 19.65 -12.87
CA LEU A 141 -2.76 18.41 -13.50
C LEU A 141 -1.90 18.04 -14.72
N GLY A 142 -1.46 19.03 -15.49
CA GLY A 142 -0.51 18.83 -16.59
C GLY A 142 0.82 18.26 -16.12
N VAL A 143 1.40 18.79 -15.03
CA VAL A 143 2.64 18.28 -14.45
C VAL A 143 2.47 16.86 -13.91
N LEU A 144 1.37 16.59 -13.19
CA LEU A 144 1.06 15.25 -12.68
C LEU A 144 0.85 14.22 -13.80
N ALA A 145 0.11 14.59 -14.85
CA ALA A 145 -0.11 13.75 -16.01
C ALA A 145 1.21 13.46 -16.74
N PHE A 146 2.03 14.48 -16.96
CA PHE A 146 3.35 14.32 -17.56
C PHE A 146 4.25 13.39 -16.74
N GLY A 147 4.36 13.61 -15.42
CA GLY A 147 5.13 12.74 -14.53
C GLY A 147 4.62 11.29 -14.53
N SER A 148 3.30 11.10 -14.58
CA SER A 148 2.68 9.77 -14.68
C SER A 148 3.04 9.07 -15.99
N VAL A 149 2.98 9.78 -17.12
CA VAL A 149 3.38 9.24 -18.43
C VAL A 149 4.86 8.88 -18.45
N VAL A 150 5.73 9.75 -17.92
CA VAL A 150 7.17 9.48 -17.82
C VAL A 150 7.43 8.23 -16.96
N LEU A 151 6.74 8.09 -15.83
CA LEU A 151 6.87 6.91 -14.97
C LEU A 151 6.42 5.63 -15.67
N VAL A 152 5.29 5.67 -16.38
CA VAL A 152 4.77 4.52 -17.14
C VAL A 152 5.75 4.14 -18.26
N LEU A 153 6.27 5.11 -19.00
CA LEU A 153 7.23 4.88 -20.08
C LEU A 153 8.56 4.32 -19.53
N ALA A 154 9.02 4.85 -18.39
CA ALA A 154 10.20 4.33 -17.70
C ALA A 154 10.01 2.88 -17.23
N ARG A 155 8.82 2.54 -16.71
CA ARG A 155 8.48 1.16 -16.36
C ARG A 155 8.49 0.25 -17.57
N GLN A 156 7.80 0.61 -18.66
CA GLN A 156 7.77 -0.17 -19.90
C GLN A 156 9.18 -0.41 -20.46
N ARG A 157 10.03 0.61 -20.49
CA ARG A 157 11.43 0.46 -20.93
C ARG A 157 12.27 -0.43 -20.01
N SER A 158 11.88 -0.55 -18.75
CA SER A 158 12.58 -1.36 -17.75
C SER A 158 12.04 -2.79 -17.66
N GLU A 159 10.93 -3.13 -18.33
CA GLU A 159 10.35 -4.49 -18.27
C GLU A 159 11.31 -5.55 -18.80
N ASP A 160 11.96 -5.29 -19.94
CA ASP A 160 12.95 -6.20 -20.51
C ASP A 160 14.16 -6.38 -19.58
N MET A 161 14.62 -5.30 -18.94
CA MET A 161 15.73 -5.34 -17.99
C MET A 161 15.33 -6.08 -16.71
N ALA A 162 14.11 -5.86 -16.21
CA ALA A 162 13.57 -6.55 -15.06
C ALA A 162 13.45 -8.05 -15.33
N GLN A 163 12.96 -8.47 -16.51
CA GLN A 163 12.90 -9.88 -16.90
C GLN A 163 14.29 -10.51 -16.99
N ARG A 164 15.26 -9.84 -17.62
CA ARG A 164 16.65 -10.32 -17.67
C ARG A 164 17.26 -10.46 -16.29
N TYR A 165 17.01 -9.49 -15.41
CA TYR A 165 17.46 -9.51 -14.02
C TYR A 165 16.81 -10.65 -13.22
N HIS A 166 15.50 -10.87 -13.37
CA HIS A 166 14.79 -11.99 -12.74
C HIS A 166 15.34 -13.34 -13.22
N LYS A 167 15.55 -13.51 -14.53
CA LYS A 167 16.13 -14.73 -15.11
C LYS A 167 17.56 -14.99 -14.61
N ALA A 168 18.39 -13.95 -14.52
CA ALA A 168 19.73 -14.06 -13.96
C ALA A 168 19.69 -14.45 -12.47
N ARG A 169 18.75 -13.90 -11.69
CA ARG A 169 18.54 -14.28 -10.27
C ARG A 169 18.11 -15.73 -10.12
N GLU A 170 17.25 -16.24 -11.00
CA GLU A 170 16.84 -17.65 -11.01
C GLU A 170 18.03 -18.56 -11.33
N GLN A 171 18.84 -18.22 -12.34
CA GLN A 171 20.05 -18.98 -12.69
C GLN A 171 21.07 -19.02 -11.54
N VAL A 172 21.34 -17.88 -10.90
CA VAL A 172 22.22 -17.82 -9.72
C VAL A 172 21.66 -18.65 -8.57
N SER A 173 20.35 -18.56 -8.32
CA SER A 173 19.71 -19.34 -7.25
C SER A 173 19.78 -20.84 -7.52
N ALA A 174 19.59 -21.26 -8.78
CA ALA A 174 19.75 -22.65 -9.20
C ALA A 174 21.20 -23.14 -9.03
N ALA A 175 22.18 -22.35 -9.47
CA ALA A 175 23.59 -22.68 -9.34
C ALA A 175 24.03 -22.79 -7.86
N VAL A 176 23.51 -21.94 -6.97
CA VAL A 176 23.76 -22.03 -5.52
C VAL A 176 23.17 -23.30 -4.92
N ILE A 177 21.97 -23.71 -5.35
CA ILE A 177 21.35 -24.98 -4.91
C ILE A 177 22.17 -26.17 -5.40
N GLU A 178 22.60 -26.15 -6.66
CA GLU A 178 23.43 -27.20 -7.25
C GLU A 178 24.81 -27.29 -6.59
N PHE A 179 25.47 -26.17 -6.31
CA PHE A 179 26.73 -26.14 -5.57
C PHE A 179 26.59 -26.75 -4.17
N ARG A 180 25.51 -26.41 -3.45
CA ARG A 180 25.23 -27.01 -2.13
C ARG A 180 24.93 -28.51 -2.24
N ALA A 181 24.18 -28.93 -3.25
CA ALA A 181 23.86 -30.34 -3.47
C ALA A 181 25.09 -31.16 -3.90
N GLY A 182 25.99 -30.58 -4.72
CA GLY A 182 27.25 -31.17 -5.13
C GLY A 182 28.21 -31.33 -3.94
N HIS A 183 28.33 -30.29 -3.10
CA HIS A 183 29.15 -30.36 -1.89
C HIS A 183 28.62 -31.38 -0.87
N ALA A 184 27.29 -31.51 -0.74
CA ALA A 184 26.67 -32.53 0.12
C ALA A 184 26.77 -33.96 -0.43
N ARG A 185 26.98 -34.14 -1.74
CA ARG A 185 27.15 -35.47 -2.37
C ARG A 185 28.56 -36.03 -2.27
N GLY A 186 29.52 -35.27 -1.76
CA GLY A 186 30.89 -35.75 -1.57
C GLY A 186 31.56 -36.06 -2.90
N GLU A 187 32.29 -35.09 -3.44
CA GLU A 187 33.51 -35.41 -4.16
C GLU A 187 34.48 -36.03 -3.14
N ASN A 188 34.28 -37.32 -2.87
CA ASN A 188 35.35 -38.25 -2.57
C ASN A 188 35.97 -38.63 -3.91
N VAL A 189 36.88 -37.79 -4.42
CA VAL A 189 37.98 -38.22 -5.30
C VAL A 189 39.25 -37.63 -4.74
#